data_AF-G8S550-F1
#
_entry.id   AF-G8S550-F1
#
_cell.length_a   1.000
_cell.length_b   1.000
_cell.length_c   1.000
_cell.angle_alpha   90.00
_cell.angle_beta   90.00
_cell.angle_gamma   90.00
#
_symmetry.space_group_name_H-M   'P 1'
#
loop_
_entity.id
_entity.type
_entity.pdbx_description
1 polymer ?
#
loop_
_entity_poly.entity_id
_entity_poly.type
_entity_poly.pdbx_seq_one_letter_code
_entity_poly.pdbx_strand_id
1 'polypeptide(L)'
;MPHRRTTLLLPAAIIFGLVLALPYLSLDPARSRIPVPGDLPYAVLVAHILTATVALVIGPLQFARRIRAHRTLGRIYLLAGVLPAAVTAIPVALWFGRPLTRVSLVTAAILIRRTPTPRTGSPR
;
A
#
# COMPACT_ATOMS: atom_id res chain seq x y z
N MET A 1 -3.85 -25.48 -7.72
CA MET A 1 -4.15 -24.60 -6.58
C MET A 1 -3.77 -23.09 -6.71
N PRO A 2 -3.50 -22.47 -7.89
CA PRO A 2 -3.16 -21.03 -7.96
C PRO A 2 -4.37 -20.08 -8.05
N HIS A 3 -5.52 -20.52 -8.57
CA HIS A 3 -6.66 -19.63 -8.83
C HIS A 3 -7.35 -19.09 -7.56
N ARG A 4 -7.43 -19.89 -6.48
CA ARG A 4 -8.09 -19.47 -5.23
C ARG A 4 -7.42 -18.27 -4.57
N ARG A 5 -6.09 -18.16 -4.67
CA ARG A 5 -5.34 -17.06 -4.05
C ARG A 5 -5.62 -15.74 -4.77
N THR A 6 -5.58 -15.73 -6.10
CA THR A 6 -5.86 -14.51 -6.86
C THR A 6 -7.30 -14.04 -6.75
N THR A 7 -8.26 -14.97 -6.63
CA THR A 7 -9.68 -14.64 -6.40
C THR A 7 -9.92 -13.94 -5.06
N LEU A 8 -9.09 -14.17 -4.04
CA LEU A 8 -9.20 -13.47 -2.75
C LEU A 8 -8.37 -12.18 -2.71
N LEU A 9 -7.22 -12.16 -3.38
CA LEU A 9 -6.33 -10.99 -3.39
C LEU A 9 -6.94 -9.78 -4.10
N LEU A 10 -7.63 -9.99 -5.21
CA LEU A 10 -8.26 -8.90 -5.96
C LEU A 10 -9.36 -8.16 -5.16
N PRO A 11 -10.38 -8.83 -4.59
CA PRO A 11 -11.39 -8.14 -3.78
C PRO A 11 -10.78 -7.52 -2.52
N ALA A 12 -9.80 -8.17 -1.89
CA ALA A 12 -9.10 -7.57 -0.75
C ALA A 12 -8.37 -6.28 -1.15
N ALA A 13 -7.67 -6.28 -2.29
CA ALA A 13 -7.00 -5.09 -2.83
C ALA A 13 -7.98 -3.95 -3.14
N ILE A 14 -9.13 -4.26 -3.75
CA ILE A 14 -10.18 -3.28 -4.06
C ILE A 14 -10.77 -2.70 -2.78
N ILE A 15 -11.16 -3.53 -1.82
CA ILE A 15 -11.76 -3.09 -0.55
C ILE A 15 -10.76 -2.21 0.21
N PHE A 16 -9.52 -2.68 0.35
CA PHE A 16 -8.48 -1.93 1.06
C PHE A 16 -8.18 -0.59 0.40
N GLY A 17 -7.99 -0.58 -0.93
CA GLY A 17 -7.77 0.63 -1.69
C GLY A 17 -8.92 1.63 -1.54
N LEU A 18 -10.17 1.18 -1.64
CA LEU A 18 -11.34 2.04 -1.49
C LEU A 18 -11.45 2.61 -0.07
N VAL A 19 -11.28 1.77 0.96
CA VAL A 19 -11.33 2.21 2.37
C VAL A 19 -10.28 3.29 2.65
N LEU A 20 -9.09 3.21 2.05
CA LEU A 20 -8.05 4.22 2.23
C LEU A 20 -8.27 5.47 1.37
N ALA A 21 -8.76 5.31 0.13
CA ALA A 21 -8.93 6.42 -0.81
C ALA A 21 -10.18 7.26 -0.54
N LEU A 22 -11.27 6.67 -0.03
CA LEU A 22 -12.58 7.32 0.12
C LEU A 22 -12.55 8.73 0.77
N PRO A 23 -11.86 8.96 1.91
CA PRO A 23 -11.80 10.29 2.51
C PRO A 23 -11.20 11.35 1.58
N TYR A 24 -10.24 10.94 0.76
CA TYR A 24 -9.43 11.79 -0.11
C TYR A 24 -10.06 12.01 -1.50
N LEU A 25 -11.09 11.24 -1.88
CA LEU A 25 -11.84 11.46 -3.13
C LEU A 25 -12.65 12.76 -3.12
N SER A 26 -12.99 13.25 -1.93
CA SER A 26 -13.69 14.53 -1.76
C SER A 26 -12.79 15.76 -1.99
N LEU A 27 -11.47 15.56 -2.04
CA LEU A 27 -10.46 16.62 -2.14
C LEU A 27 -10.59 17.69 -1.05
N ASP A 28 -11.25 17.36 0.06
CA ASP A 28 -11.40 18.21 1.24
C ASP A 28 -10.35 17.84 2.31
N PRO A 29 -9.39 18.74 2.62
CA PRO A 29 -8.40 18.52 3.66
C PRO A 29 -9.01 18.28 5.04
N ALA A 30 -10.20 18.83 5.33
CA ALA A 30 -10.89 18.64 6.61
C ALA A 30 -11.32 17.19 6.85
N ARG A 31 -11.43 16.38 5.79
CA ARG A 31 -11.74 14.95 5.84
C ARG A 31 -10.50 14.05 5.88
N SER A 32 -9.29 14.63 5.91
CA SER A 32 -8.05 13.87 5.99
C SER A 32 -7.98 13.05 7.28
N ARG A 33 -7.47 11.82 7.19
CA ARG A 33 -7.25 10.95 8.36
C ARG A 33 -5.96 11.27 9.11
N ILE A 34 -5.09 12.07 8.50
CA ILE A 34 -3.84 12.51 9.10
C ILE A 34 -3.78 14.04 9.10
N PRO A 35 -3.14 14.66 10.11
CA PRO A 35 -2.89 16.09 10.10
C PRO A 35 -2.02 16.47 8.90
N VAL A 36 -2.47 17.44 8.10
CA VAL A 36 -1.74 17.91 6.91
C VAL A 36 -1.39 19.39 7.07
N PRO A 37 -0.10 19.78 6.97
CA PRO A 37 0.34 21.13 7.31
C PRO A 37 0.09 22.18 6.20
N GLY A 38 -0.49 21.80 5.06
CA GLY A 38 -0.84 22.73 3.98
C GLY A 38 -1.27 22.05 2.68
N ASP A 39 -1.60 22.85 1.68
CA ASP A 39 -2.24 22.38 0.45
C ASP A 39 -1.35 21.51 -0.44
N LEU A 40 -0.06 21.87 -0.58
CA LEU A 40 0.89 21.07 -1.37
C LEU A 40 1.13 19.68 -0.77
N PRO A 41 1.43 19.53 0.54
CA PRO A 41 1.48 18.23 1.20
C PRO A 41 0.19 17.42 1.07
N TYR A 42 -0.98 18.08 1.08
CA TYR A 42 -2.27 17.42 0.86
C TYR A 42 -2.39 16.90 -0.57
N ALA A 43 -2.13 17.73 -1.57
CA ALA A 43 -2.22 17.33 -2.97
C ALA A 43 -1.28 16.16 -3.31
N VAL A 44 -0.05 16.19 -2.80
CA VAL A 44 0.93 15.11 -2.99
C VAL A 44 0.49 13.82 -2.27
N LEU A 45 -0.09 13.93 -1.07
CA LEU A 45 -0.66 12.79 -0.35
C LEU A 45 -1.82 12.16 -1.13
N VAL A 46 -2.75 12.98 -1.64
CA VAL A 46 -3.87 12.51 -2.48
C VAL A 46 -3.33 11.80 -3.72
N ALA A 47 -2.39 12.42 -4.44
CA ALA A 47 -1.75 11.84 -5.61
C ALA A 47 -1.11 10.48 -5.29
N HIS A 48 -0.40 10.37 -4.17
CA HIS A 48 0.18 9.11 -3.70
C HIS A 48 -0.90 8.05 -3.45
N ILE A 49 -1.95 8.37 -2.69
CA ILE A 49 -3.00 7.41 -2.33
C ILE A 49 -3.71 6.88 -3.57
N LEU A 50 -4.05 7.76 -4.52
CA LEU A 50 -4.76 7.33 -5.74
C LEU A 50 -3.88 6.46 -6.63
N THR A 51 -2.62 6.86 -6.86
CA THR A 51 -1.67 6.08 -7.68
C THR A 51 -1.29 4.75 -7.02
N ALA A 52 -1.11 4.72 -5.71
CA ALA A 52 -0.90 3.50 -4.94
C ALA A 52 -2.13 2.56 -5.01
N THR A 53 -3.35 3.10 -4.99
CA THR A 53 -4.59 2.33 -5.14
C THR A 53 -4.68 1.68 -6.52
N VAL A 54 -4.34 2.42 -7.58
CA VAL A 54 -4.25 1.89 -8.94
C VAL A 54 -3.24 0.75 -9.02
N ALA A 55 -2.04 0.93 -8.47
CA ALA A 55 -1.01 -0.11 -8.42
C ALA A 55 -1.51 -1.36 -7.67
N LEU A 56 -2.12 -1.17 -6.49
CA LEU A 56 -2.62 -2.24 -5.62
C LEU A 56 -3.68 -3.10 -6.30
N VAL A 57 -4.58 -2.50 -7.09
CA VAL A 57 -5.65 -3.24 -7.80
C VAL A 57 -5.11 -3.92 -9.06
N ILE A 58 -4.26 -3.25 -9.84
CA ILE A 58 -3.75 -3.81 -11.10
C ILE A 58 -2.77 -4.97 -10.85
N GLY A 59 -1.99 -4.94 -9.77
CA GLY A 59 -1.02 -6.00 -9.43
C GLY A 59 -1.64 -7.42 -9.41
N PRO A 60 -2.63 -7.70 -8.53
CA PRO A 60 -3.34 -8.98 -8.50
C PRO A 60 -4.05 -9.31 -9.81
N LEU A 61 -4.56 -8.30 -10.52
CA LEU A 61 -5.24 -8.49 -11.80
C LEU A 61 -4.31 -9.08 -12.87
N GLN A 62 -3.01 -8.76 -12.84
CA GLN A 62 -2.01 -9.35 -13.75
C GLN A 62 -1.85 -10.87 -13.55
N PHE A 63 -2.07 -11.37 -12.34
CA PHE A 63 -1.98 -12.80 -12.02
C PHE A 63 -3.30 -13.56 -12.20
N ALA A 64 -4.42 -12.84 -12.38
CA ALA A 64 -5.75 -13.44 -12.34
C ALA A 64 -6.10 -14.20 -13.62
N ARG A 65 -5.54 -13.83 -14.78
CA ARG A 65 -5.92 -14.44 -16.07
C ARG A 65 -4.79 -14.40 -17.10
N ARG A 66 -4.85 -15.33 -18.06
CA ARG A 66 -4.19 -15.33 -19.39
C ARG A 66 -4.51 -14.05 -20.20
N ILE A 67 -4.18 -12.88 -19.69
CA ILE A 67 -4.54 -11.61 -20.31
C ILE A 67 -3.50 -11.31 -21.38
N ARG A 68 -3.90 -11.35 -22.67
CA ARG A 68 -3.07 -10.91 -23.80
C ARG A 68 -2.60 -9.44 -23.66
N ALA A 69 -3.24 -8.68 -22.78
CA ALA A 69 -2.87 -7.32 -22.41
C ALA A 69 -1.89 -7.22 -21.20
N HIS A 70 -1.17 -8.30 -20.83
CA HIS A 70 -0.20 -8.25 -19.72
C HIS A 70 0.82 -7.11 -19.89
N ARG A 71 1.29 -6.85 -21.13
CA ARG A 71 2.18 -5.71 -21.42
C ARG A 71 1.51 -4.36 -21.21
N THR A 72 0.25 -4.19 -21.63
CA THR A 72 -0.51 -2.94 -21.46
C THR A 72 -0.83 -2.70 -19.99
N LEU A 73 -1.32 -3.72 -19.27
CA LEU A 73 -1.57 -3.65 -17.84
C LEU A 73 -0.29 -3.42 -17.04
N GLY A 74 0.84 -4.02 -17.46
CA GLY A 74 2.15 -3.76 -16.88
C GLY A 74 2.59 -2.31 -17.06
N ARG A 75 2.35 -1.70 -18.23
CA ARG A 75 2.62 -0.27 -18.47
C ARG A 75 1.72 0.63 -17.63
N ILE A 76 0.42 0.37 -17.54
CA ILE A 76 -0.49 1.16 -16.70
C ILE A 76 -0.09 1.02 -15.23
N TYR A 77 0.16 -0.21 -14.78
CA TYR A 77 0.66 -0.50 -13.44
C TYR A 77 1.92 0.30 -13.11
N LEU A 78 2.90 0.31 -14.02
CA LEU A 78 4.15 1.00 -13.80
C LEU A 78 3.99 2.52 -13.89
N LEU A 79 3.43 3.04 -14.98
CA LEU A 79 3.43 4.46 -15.31
C LEU A 79 2.35 5.26 -14.58
N ALA A 80 1.18 4.67 -14.35
CA ALA A 80 0.07 5.34 -13.66
C ALA A 80 -0.03 4.96 -12.17
N GLY A 81 0.54 3.81 -11.78
CA GLY A 81 0.51 3.32 -10.42
C GLY A 81 1.84 3.49 -9.71
N VAL A 82 2.76 2.56 -9.94
CA VAL A 82 3.98 2.36 -9.15
C VAL A 82 4.93 3.56 -9.21
N LEU A 83 5.25 4.04 -10.39
CA LEU A 83 6.23 5.11 -10.57
C LEU A 83 5.77 6.42 -9.92
N PRO A 84 4.57 6.96 -10.21
CA PRO A 84 4.10 8.16 -9.54
C PRO A 84 3.87 7.94 -8.04
N ALA A 85 3.41 6.74 -7.61
CA ALA A 85 3.31 6.41 -6.19
C ALA A 85 4.68 6.43 -5.50
N ALA A 86 5.72 5.86 -6.12
CA ALA A 86 7.07 5.83 -5.55
C ALA A 86 7.67 7.23 -5.46
N VAL A 87 7.51 8.06 -6.50
CA VAL A 87 7.99 9.45 -6.51
C VAL A 87 7.30 10.28 -5.43
N THR A 88 5.98 10.17 -5.31
CA THR A 88 5.20 10.91 -4.29
C THR A 88 5.38 10.34 -2.87
N ALA A 89 5.78 9.07 -2.72
CA ALA A 89 6.05 8.45 -1.42
C ALA A 89 7.21 9.13 -0.68
N ILE A 90 8.23 9.60 -1.40
CA ILE A 90 9.42 10.24 -0.80
C ILE A 90 9.02 11.49 0.00
N PRO A 91 8.39 12.53 -0.59
CA PRO A 91 7.97 13.70 0.18
C PRO A 91 6.91 13.37 1.23
N VAL A 92 5.98 12.45 0.96
CA VAL A 92 5.00 11.97 1.96
C VAL A 92 5.69 11.39 3.18
N ALA A 93 6.74 10.57 3.00
CA ALA A 93 7.51 10.00 4.11
C ALA A 93 8.25 11.08 4.90
N LEU A 94 8.76 12.13 4.25
CA LEU A 94 9.44 13.24 4.93
C LEU A 94 8.47 14.08 5.77
N TRP A 95 7.26 14.35 5.27
CA TRP A 95 6.26 15.15 5.98
C TRP A 95 5.50 14.36 7.06
N PHE A 96 5.15 13.10 6.79
CA PHE A 96 4.21 12.31 7.60
C PHE A 96 4.82 11.03 8.20
N GLY A 97 6.09 10.71 7.92
CA GLY A 97 6.70 9.45 8.33
C GLY A 97 6.83 9.27 9.84
N ARG A 98 6.92 10.35 10.63
CA ARG A 98 7.18 10.25 12.08
C ARG A 98 6.14 9.40 12.86
N PRO A 99 4.81 9.58 12.70
CA PRO A 99 3.81 8.72 13.34
C PRO A 99 3.70 7.32 12.70
N LEU A 100 3.68 7.21 11.38
CA LEU A 100 3.51 5.92 10.68
C LEU A 100 4.71 4.99 10.87
N THR A 101 5.93 5.51 10.73
CA THR A 101 7.15 4.74 10.97
C THR A 101 7.25 4.26 12.42
N ARG A 102 6.81 5.06 13.40
CA ARG A 102 6.72 4.61 14.81
C ARG A 102 5.74 3.45 14.97
N VAL A 103 4.53 3.55 14.42
CA VAL A 103 3.53 2.47 14.51
C VAL A 103 4.05 1.20 13.84
N SER A 104 4.58 1.29 12.61
CA SER A 104 5.11 0.14 11.89
C SER A 104 6.31 -0.52 12.60
N LEU A 105 7.23 0.28 13.15
CA LEU A 105 8.37 -0.25 13.92
C LEU A 105 7.92 -0.90 15.24
N VAL A 106 6.92 -0.34 15.92
CA VAL A 106 6.34 -0.94 17.12
C VAL A 106 5.62 -2.25 16.78
N THR A 107 4.81 -2.28 15.70
CA THR A 107 4.16 -3.50 15.23
C THR A 107 5.19 -4.57 14.88
N ALA A 108 6.25 -4.23 14.13
CA ALA A 108 7.33 -5.13 13.80
C ALA A 108 8.07 -5.63 15.06
N ALA A 109 8.35 -4.74 16.01
CA ALA A 109 8.98 -5.09 17.30
C ALA A 109 8.11 -6.04 18.15
N ILE A 110 6.79 -5.89 18.10
CA ILE A 110 5.85 -6.80 18.78
C ILE A 110 5.81 -8.15 18.07
N LEU A 111 5.75 -8.17 16.74
CA LEU A 111 5.73 -9.40 15.96
C LEU A 111 7.02 -10.22 16.14
N ILE A 112 8.18 -9.57 16.10
CA ILE A 112 9.48 -10.25 16.27
C ILE A 112 9.68 -10.73 17.70
N ARG A 113 9.18 -9.99 18.71
CA ARG A 113 9.23 -10.43 20.12
C ARG A 113 8.44 -11.72 20.37
N ARG A 114 7.44 -12.03 19.53
CA ARG A 114 6.59 -13.22 19.68
C ARG A 114 7.16 -14.48 19.03
N THR A 115 8.29 -14.45 18.34
CA THR A 115 8.92 -15.69 17.86
C THR A 115 9.63 -16.38 19.02
N PRO A 116 9.20 -17.59 19.45
CA PRO A 116 9.88 -18.32 20.52
C PRO A 116 11.31 -18.62 20.07
N THR A 117 12.29 -18.25 20.89
CA THR A 117 13.68 -18.67 20.69
C THR A 117 13.73 -20.20 20.64
N PRO A 118 14.34 -20.82 19.61
CA PRO A 118 14.46 -22.27 19.56
C PRO A 118 15.19 -22.77 20.81
N ARG A 119 14.56 -23.70 21.56
CA ARG A 119 15.22 -24.41 22.65
C ARG A 119 16.37 -25.18 22.04
N THR A 120 17.59 -24.70 22.26
CA THR A 120 18.80 -25.50 22.06
C THR A 120 18.74 -26.63 23.08
N GLY A 121 18.23 -27.79 22.67
CA GLY A 121 18.38 -29.02 23.43
C GLY A 121 19.87 -29.35 23.51
N SER A 122 20.40 -29.49 24.72
CA SER A 122 21.75 -30.00 24.92
C SER A 122 21.81 -31.47 24.50
N PRO A 123 22.81 -31.88 23.71
CA PRO A 123 23.09 -33.29 23.53
C PRO A 123 23.84 -33.81 24.76
N ARG A 124 23.09 -34.57 25.57
CA ARG A 124 23.52 -35.54 26.60
C ARG A 124 24.07 -34.98 27.91
#